data_AF-A0A2T2U9I4-F1
#
_entry.id   AF-A0A2T2U9I4-F1
#
_cell.length_a   1.000
_cell.length_b   1.000
_cell.length_c   1.000
_cell.angle_alpha   90.00
_cell.angle_beta   90.00
_cell.angle_gamma   90.00
#
_symmetry.space_group_name_H-M   'P 1'
#
loop_
_entity.id
_entity.type
_entity.pdbx_description
1 polymer ?
#
loop_
_entity_poly.entity_id
_entity_poly.type
_entity_poly.pdbx_seq_one_letter_code
_entity_poly.pdbx_strand_id
1 'polypeptide(L)'
;MGWSAALGAGLLLVGLAALPPFAGAELRASLMQAFAPVCHQMPGRSFAVGGTPLAVCHRCIGLYAGLPLAAISFPWLRRWEGALDRNARWVLVGAALPLAIDWSGLHLGPWVNTAASQVLTGVVFGGAVGLYFTRALVRLAHRR
;
A
#
# COMPACT_ATOMS: atom_id res chain seq x y z
N MET A 1 -21.24 3.74 4.00
CA MET A 1 -20.93 2.46 4.68
C MET A 1 -19.79 1.69 4.01
N GLY A 2 -19.76 1.51 2.69
CA GLY A 2 -18.67 0.74 2.06
C GLY A 2 -17.26 1.35 2.14
N TRP A 3 -17.11 2.68 2.08
CA TRP A 3 -15.80 3.33 2.12
C TRP A 3 -15.15 3.31 3.52
N SER A 4 -15.95 3.31 4.58
CA SER A 4 -15.44 3.17 5.96
C SER A 4 -14.90 1.76 6.23
N ALA A 5 -15.50 0.72 5.62
CA ALA A 5 -14.95 -0.63 5.66
C ALA A 5 -13.60 -0.73 4.94
N ALA A 6 -13.48 -0.11 3.76
CA ALA A 6 -12.22 -0.03 3.02
C ALA A 6 -11.13 0.70 3.83
N LEU A 7 -11.50 1.82 4.46
CA LEU A 7 -10.61 2.58 5.34
C LEU A 7 -10.15 1.73 6.54
N GLY A 8 -11.08 1.07 7.23
CA GLY A 8 -10.77 0.21 8.37
C GLY A 8 -9.83 -0.94 7.99
N ALA A 9 -10.08 -1.62 6.88
CA ALA A 9 -9.21 -2.67 6.38
C ALA A 9 -7.79 -2.15 6.02
N GLY A 10 -7.71 -1.00 5.36
CA GLY A 10 -6.43 -0.37 5.02
C GLY A 10 -5.64 0.06 6.26
N LEU A 11 -6.29 0.68 7.24
CA LEU A 11 -5.66 1.08 8.50
C LEU A 11 -5.21 -0.13 9.32
N LEU A 12 -6.02 -1.19 9.37
CA LEU A 12 -5.63 -2.44 10.03
C LEU A 12 -4.39 -3.03 9.39
N LEU A 13 -4.33 -3.11 8.05
CA LEU A 13 -3.17 -3.65 7.34
C LEU A 13 -1.90 -2.84 7.61
N VAL A 14 -1.99 -1.49 7.54
CA VAL A 14 -0.86 -0.60 7.86
C VAL A 14 -0.44 -0.76 9.32
N GLY A 15 -1.41 -0.82 10.24
CA GLY A 15 -1.16 -1.00 11.67
C GLY A 15 -0.44 -2.30 11.97
N LEU A 16 -0.92 -3.43 11.43
CA LEU A 16 -0.27 -4.74 11.60
C LEU A 16 1.15 -4.76 11.02
N ALA A 17 1.36 -4.13 9.86
CA ALA A 17 2.68 -4.03 9.26
C ALA A 17 3.64 -3.15 10.09
N ALA A 18 3.11 -2.14 10.80
CA ALA A 18 3.88 -1.18 11.57
C ALA A 18 4.05 -1.50 13.06
N LEU A 19 3.30 -2.47 13.58
CA LEU A 19 3.32 -2.88 14.98
C LEU A 19 4.60 -3.57 15.49
N PRO A 20 5.42 -4.29 14.68
CA PRO A 20 6.58 -5.05 15.17
C PRO A 20 7.55 -4.33 16.13
N PRO A 21 7.89 -3.04 15.95
CA PRO A 21 8.78 -2.33 16.87
C PRO A 21 8.18 -2.06 18.25
N PHE A 22 6.86 -2.17 18.39
CA PHE A 22 6.11 -1.91 19.63
C PHE A 22 5.55 -3.19 20.25
N ALA A 23 5.78 -4.34 19.62
CA ALA A 23 5.25 -5.64 20.03
C ALA A 23 6.28 -6.44 20.86
N GLY A 24 5.78 -7.28 21.78
CA GLY A 24 6.61 -8.31 22.42
C GLY A 24 7.13 -9.35 21.42
N ALA A 25 8.15 -10.10 21.83
CA ALA A 25 8.91 -11.00 20.92
C ALA A 25 8.03 -11.97 20.12
N GLU A 26 7.06 -12.62 20.77
CA GLU A 26 6.15 -13.60 20.15
C GLU A 26 5.25 -12.96 19.09
N LEU A 27 4.59 -11.86 19.44
CA LEU A 27 3.71 -11.13 18.51
C LEU A 27 4.52 -10.54 17.35
N ARG A 28 5.70 -9.99 17.64
CA ARG A 28 6.63 -9.50 16.62
C ARG A 28 6.97 -10.61 15.63
N ALA A 29 7.39 -11.78 16.11
CA ALA A 29 7.72 -12.92 15.25
C ALA A 29 6.52 -13.36 14.39
N SER A 30 5.33 -13.40 14.98
CA SER A 30 4.09 -13.76 14.29
C SER A 30 3.73 -12.78 13.17
N LEU A 31 3.84 -11.47 13.44
CA LEU A 31 3.63 -10.43 12.44
C LEU A 31 4.67 -10.52 11.31
N MET A 32 5.95 -10.64 11.64
CA MET A 32 7.00 -10.81 10.63
C MET A 32 6.74 -12.05 9.77
N GLN A 33 6.38 -13.18 10.37
CA GLN A 33 6.07 -14.40 9.63
C GLN A 33 4.83 -14.25 8.72
N ALA A 34 3.80 -13.55 9.18
CA ALA A 34 2.59 -13.30 8.39
C ALA A 34 2.87 -12.46 7.12
N PHE A 35 3.83 -11.54 7.17
CA PHE A 35 4.20 -10.69 6.03
C PHE A 35 5.35 -11.25 5.16
N ALA A 36 6.07 -12.28 5.62
CA ALA A 36 7.20 -12.86 4.90
C ALA A 36 6.87 -13.41 3.49
N PRO A 37 5.68 -14.00 3.23
CA PRO A 37 5.33 -14.48 1.88
C PRO A 37 5.18 -13.36 0.83
N VAL A 38 4.91 -12.13 1.28
CA VAL A 38 4.65 -10.97 0.41
C VAL A 38 5.75 -9.93 0.46
N CYS A 39 6.66 -10.00 1.44
CA CYS A 39 7.75 -9.07 1.60
C CYS A 39 9.02 -9.77 2.10
N HIS A 40 10.15 -9.48 1.45
CA HIS A 40 11.46 -10.04 1.82
C HIS A 40 12.05 -9.47 3.12
N GLN A 41 11.44 -8.44 3.71
CA GLN A 41 11.82 -7.87 5.03
C GLN A 41 13.31 -7.51 5.20
N MET A 42 13.97 -7.08 4.12
CA MET A 42 15.38 -6.67 4.17
C MET A 42 15.56 -5.46 5.11
N PRO A 43 16.40 -5.55 6.17
CA PRO A 43 16.56 -4.47 7.16
C PRO A 43 16.94 -3.12 6.56
N GLY A 44 17.84 -3.09 5.56
CA GLY A 44 18.24 -1.86 4.87
C GLY A 44 17.17 -1.26 3.95
N ARG A 45 15.99 -1.88 3.83
CA ARG A 45 14.86 -1.39 3.03
C ARG A 45 13.57 -1.27 3.83
N SER A 46 13.64 -1.33 5.16
CA SER A 46 12.50 -1.16 6.05
C SER A 46 12.77 0.01 6.98
N PHE A 47 11.74 0.77 7.34
CA PHE A 47 11.91 1.73 8.43
C PHE A 47 12.08 0.94 9.74
N ALA A 48 12.91 1.48 10.64
CA ALA A 48 13.14 0.89 11.94
C ALA A 48 12.87 1.91 13.04
N VAL A 49 12.30 1.44 14.15
CA VAL A 49 12.09 2.21 15.38
C VAL A 49 12.83 1.49 16.49
N GLY A 50 13.74 2.17 17.18
CA GLY A 50 14.59 1.56 18.21
C GLY A 50 15.40 0.36 17.70
N GLY A 51 15.83 0.40 16.42
CA GLY A 51 16.58 -0.69 15.79
C GLY A 51 15.73 -1.90 15.35
N THR A 52 14.42 -1.92 15.65
CA THR A 52 13.51 -2.97 15.17
C THR A 52 12.82 -2.51 13.88
N PRO A 53 12.92 -3.28 12.77
CA PRO A 53 12.24 -2.93 11.52
C PRO A 53 10.73 -3.16 11.59
N LEU A 54 9.98 -2.48 10.71
CA LEU A 54 8.59 -2.84 10.37
C LEU A 54 8.56 -4.24 9.73
N ALA A 55 7.37 -4.85 9.68
CA ALA A 55 7.16 -6.15 9.03
C ALA A 55 7.23 -6.11 7.50
N VAL A 56 7.42 -4.93 6.90
CA VAL A 56 7.51 -4.76 5.45
C VAL A 56 8.47 -3.63 5.06
N CYS A 57 8.95 -3.66 3.81
CA CYS A 57 9.85 -2.65 3.26
C CYS A 57 9.15 -1.31 2.96
N HIS A 58 9.93 -0.25 2.68
CA HIS A 58 9.44 1.10 2.37
C HIS A 58 8.40 1.10 1.23
N ARG A 59 8.58 0.23 0.22
CA ARG A 59 7.62 0.08 -0.87
C ARG A 59 6.29 -0.50 -0.42
N CYS A 60 6.34 -1.62 0.31
CA CYS A 60 5.16 -2.32 0.77
C CYS A 60 4.35 -1.46 1.75
N ILE A 61 5.01 -0.74 2.65
CA ILE A 61 4.31 0.21 3.54
C ILE A 61 3.65 1.34 2.74
N GLY A 62 4.30 1.82 1.66
CA GLY A 62 3.68 2.78 0.72
C GLY A 62 2.43 2.20 0.03
N LEU A 63 2.52 0.97 -0.48
CA LEU A 63 1.38 0.25 -1.07
C LEU A 63 0.20 0.16 -0.10
N TYR A 64 0.49 -0.26 1.14
CA TYR A 64 -0.54 -0.42 2.16
C TYR A 64 -1.13 0.93 2.60
N ALA A 65 -0.31 1.97 2.71
CA ALA A 65 -0.76 3.32 3.02
C ALA A 65 -1.64 3.93 1.91
N GLY A 66 -1.43 3.54 0.65
CA GLY A 66 -2.29 3.95 -0.47
C GLY A 66 -3.75 3.51 -0.32
N LEU A 67 -4.01 2.36 0.30
CA LEU A 67 -5.37 1.83 0.50
C LEU A 67 -6.27 2.76 1.35
N PRO A 68 -5.91 3.11 2.60
CA PRO A 68 -6.73 4.03 3.40
C PRO A 68 -6.74 5.45 2.81
N LEU A 69 -5.67 5.91 2.17
CA LEU A 69 -5.66 7.21 1.48
C LEU A 69 -6.69 7.25 0.34
N ALA A 70 -6.78 6.17 -0.45
CA ALA A 70 -7.79 6.05 -1.48
C ALA A 70 -9.22 6.02 -0.89
N ALA A 71 -9.42 5.26 0.19
CA ALA A 71 -10.71 5.20 0.87
C ALA A 71 -11.15 6.56 1.44
N ILE A 72 -10.23 7.32 2.04
CA ILE A 72 -10.46 8.70 2.48
C ILE A 72 -10.82 9.56 1.27
N SER A 73 -10.02 9.55 0.20
CA SER A 73 -10.22 10.40 -0.98
C SER A 73 -11.46 10.03 -1.84
N PHE A 74 -12.06 8.86 -1.60
CA PHE A 74 -13.13 8.30 -2.42
C PHE A 74 -14.34 9.23 -2.65
N PRO A 75 -14.90 9.94 -1.64
CA PRO A 75 -16.04 10.84 -1.85
C PRO A 75 -15.77 11.93 -2.88
N TRP A 76 -14.53 12.43 -2.95
CA TRP A 76 -14.13 13.47 -3.92
C TRP A 76 -13.82 12.91 -5.31
N LEU A 77 -13.34 11.67 -5.38
CA LEU A 77 -13.05 10.96 -6.63
C LEU A 77 -14.33 10.38 -7.27
N ARG A 78 -15.42 10.29 -6.51
CA ARG A 78 -16.71 9.72 -6.97
C ARG A 78 -17.25 10.39 -8.23
N ARG A 79 -17.02 11.69 -8.41
CA ARG A 79 -17.41 12.45 -9.62
C ARG A 79 -16.69 12.00 -10.89
N TRP A 80 -15.53 11.37 -10.76
CA TRP A 80 -14.70 10.88 -11.86
C TRP A 80 -14.88 9.38 -12.11
N GLU A 81 -15.78 8.71 -11.38
CA GLU A 81 -15.96 7.25 -11.44
C GLU A 81 -16.22 6.71 -12.85
N GLY A 82 -16.99 7.43 -13.68
CA GLY A 82 -17.27 7.02 -15.05
C GLY A 82 -16.03 7.07 -15.95
N ALA A 83 -15.13 8.02 -15.73
CA ALA A 83 -13.86 8.10 -16.47
C ALA A 83 -12.85 7.07 -15.96
N LEU A 84 -12.78 6.87 -14.64
CA LEU A 84 -11.88 5.91 -14.00
C LEU A 84 -12.23 4.45 -14.32
N ASP A 85 -13.52 4.11 -14.49
CA ASP A 85 -13.93 2.76 -14.87
C ASP A 85 -13.63 2.46 -16.33
N ARG A 86 -13.96 3.39 -17.24
CA ARG A 86 -13.67 3.22 -18.67
C ARG A 86 -12.17 2.99 -18.95
N ASN A 87 -11.33 3.58 -18.11
CA ASN A 87 -9.87 3.54 -18.24
C ASN A 87 -9.18 2.68 -17.17
N ALA A 88 -9.88 1.78 -16.49
CA ALA A 88 -9.34 1.09 -15.31
C ALA A 88 -8.01 0.38 -15.55
N ARG A 89 -7.88 -0.32 -16.68
CA ARG A 89 -6.62 -0.97 -17.09
C ARG A 89 -5.47 0.03 -17.21
N TRP A 90 -5.73 1.22 -17.75
CA TRP A 90 -4.72 2.24 -18.00
C TRP A 90 -4.33 2.99 -16.72
N VAL A 91 -5.29 3.22 -15.81
CA VAL A 91 -5.02 3.75 -14.48
C VAL A 91 -4.12 2.79 -13.70
N LEU A 92 -4.44 1.49 -13.71
CA LEU A 92 -3.64 0.49 -13.00
C LEU A 92 -2.25 0.31 -13.61
N VAL A 93 -2.14 0.20 -14.94
CA VAL A 93 -0.84 0.10 -15.63
C VAL A 93 -0.02 1.38 -15.43
N GLY A 94 -0.63 2.54 -15.57
CA GLY A 94 0.02 3.83 -15.36
C GLY A 94 0.51 4.02 -13.93
N ALA A 95 -0.23 3.53 -12.92
CA ALA A 95 0.19 3.57 -11.52
C ALA A 95 1.25 2.50 -11.18
N ALA A 96 1.23 1.34 -11.86
CA ALA A 96 2.23 0.29 -11.71
C ALA A 96 3.58 0.66 -12.35
N LEU A 97 3.56 1.51 -13.38
CA LEU A 97 4.77 1.85 -14.14
C LEU A 97 5.84 2.56 -13.28
N PRO A 98 5.54 3.63 -12.51
CA PRO A 98 6.51 4.24 -11.59
C PRO A 98 7.07 3.24 -10.57
N LEU A 99 6.24 2.32 -10.07
CA LEU A 99 6.65 1.28 -9.13
C LEU A 99 7.62 0.28 -9.78
N ALA A 100 7.34 -0.13 -11.01
CA ALA A 100 8.20 -1.02 -11.78
C ALA A 100 9.53 -0.35 -12.16
N ILE A 101 9.50 0.94 -12.51
CA ILE A 101 10.70 1.75 -12.80
C ILE A 101 11.55 1.93 -11.53
N ASP A 102 10.94 2.27 -10.39
CA ASP A 102 11.67 2.37 -9.11
C ASP A 102 12.33 1.04 -8.77
N TRP A 103 11.65 -0.09 -9.03
CA TRP A 103 12.24 -1.41 -8.82
C TRP A 103 13.38 -1.75 -9.79
N SER A 104 13.23 -1.45 -11.08
CA SER A 104 14.26 -1.75 -12.09
C SER A 104 15.45 -0.80 -12.05
N GLY A 105 15.28 0.40 -11.50
CA GLY A 105 16.35 1.37 -11.26
C GLY A 105 17.50 0.83 -10.40
N LEU A 106 17.25 -0.24 -9.63
CA LEU A 106 18.27 -0.97 -8.87
C LEU A 106 19.28 -1.73 -9.77
N HIS A 107 18.88 -2.08 -10.99
CA HIS A 107 19.66 -2.98 -11.87
C HIS A 107 20.39 -2.27 -13.02
N LEU A 108 20.05 -1.01 -13.34
CA LEU A 108 20.40 -0.40 -14.65
C LEU A 108 21.05 1.00 -14.63
N GLY A 109 21.30 1.65 -13.48
CA GLY A 109 21.96 2.98 -13.52
C GLY A 109 22.16 3.70 -12.18
N PRO A 110 22.70 4.94 -12.18
CA PRO A 110 23.10 5.72 -10.99
C PRO A 110 21.93 6.30 -10.17
N TRP A 111 20.70 5.84 -10.41
CA TRP A 111 19.52 6.32 -9.69
C TRP A 111 19.55 5.77 -8.26
N VAL A 112 19.75 6.65 -7.28
CA VAL A 112 19.69 6.27 -5.87
C VAL A 112 18.24 5.94 -5.52
N ASN A 113 17.93 4.65 -5.44
CA ASN A 113 16.64 4.17 -4.98
C ASN A 113 16.50 4.53 -3.48
N THR A 114 15.68 5.56 -3.17
CA THR A 114 15.55 6.10 -1.81
C THR A 114 14.30 5.56 -1.12
N ALA A 115 14.28 5.58 0.22
CA ALA A 115 13.06 5.24 0.97
C ALA A 115 11.87 6.10 0.51
N ALA A 116 12.09 7.38 0.20
CA ALA A 116 11.07 8.28 -0.30
C ALA A 116 10.51 7.85 -1.66
N SER A 117 11.36 7.52 -2.64
CA SER A 117 10.89 7.08 -3.96
C SER A 117 10.11 5.76 -3.87
N GLN A 118 10.58 4.82 -3.05
CA GLN A 118 9.90 3.55 -2.81
C GLN A 118 8.51 3.75 -2.18
N VAL A 119 8.40 4.61 -1.17
CA VAL A 119 7.12 4.92 -0.53
C VAL A 119 6.18 5.61 -1.52
N LEU A 120 6.64 6.65 -2.21
CA LEU A 120 5.79 7.45 -3.11
C LEU A 120 5.24 6.61 -4.26
N THR A 121 6.09 5.83 -4.92
CA THR A 121 5.65 4.93 -6.00
C THR A 121 4.73 3.82 -5.47
N GLY A 122 4.99 3.31 -4.27
CA GLY A 122 4.11 2.39 -3.56
C GLY A 122 2.72 3.00 -3.30
N VAL A 123 2.66 4.23 -2.77
CA VAL A 123 1.41 4.96 -2.50
C VAL A 123 0.63 5.21 -3.78
N VAL A 124 1.28 5.55 -4.88
CA VAL A 124 0.62 5.76 -6.18
C VAL A 124 -0.08 4.49 -6.64
N PHE A 125 0.62 3.35 -6.66
CA PHE A 125 0.02 2.09 -7.07
C PHE A 125 -1.03 1.57 -6.07
N GLY A 126 -0.72 1.64 -4.77
CA GLY A 126 -1.63 1.25 -3.69
C GLY A 126 -2.90 2.09 -3.65
N GLY A 127 -2.80 3.39 -3.98
CA GLY A 127 -3.93 4.29 -4.11
C GLY A 127 -4.83 3.96 -5.30
N ALA A 128 -4.24 3.62 -6.45
CA ALA A 128 -5.01 3.15 -7.60
C ALA A 128 -5.76 1.85 -7.29
N VAL A 129 -5.09 0.86 -6.68
CA VAL A 129 -5.74 -0.38 -6.23
C VAL A 129 -6.80 -0.11 -5.17
N GLY A 130 -6.49 0.74 -4.19
CA GLY A 130 -7.40 1.12 -3.10
C GLY A 130 -8.66 1.83 -3.57
N LEU A 131 -8.56 2.60 -4.66
CA LEU A 131 -9.72 3.25 -5.27
C LEU A 131 -10.72 2.22 -5.80
N TYR A 132 -10.24 1.22 -6.56
CA TYR A 132 -11.09 0.15 -7.09
C TYR A 132 -11.59 -0.78 -5.99
N PHE A 133 -10.77 -1.08 -4.98
CA PHE A 133 -11.18 -1.86 -3.81
C PHE A 133 -12.31 -1.17 -3.02
N THR A 134 -12.13 0.12 -2.71
CA THR A 134 -13.14 0.94 -2.03
C THR A 134 -14.44 0.96 -2.82
N ARG A 135 -14.35 1.15 -4.13
CA ARG A 135 -15.50 1.12 -5.03
C ARG A 135 -16.23 -0.22 -4.99
N ALA A 136 -15.51 -1.34 -5.04
CA ALA A 136 -16.10 -2.67 -4.97
C ALA A 136 -16.88 -2.88 -3.67
N LEU A 137 -16.32 -2.46 -2.53
CA LEU A 137 -17.00 -2.52 -1.24
C LEU A 137 -18.24 -1.62 -1.18
N VAL A 138 -18.18 -0.41 -1.73
CA VAL A 138 -19.34 0.49 -1.84
C VAL A 138 -20.44 -0.13 -2.69
N ARG A 139 -20.11 -0.71 -3.85
CA ARG A 139 -21.08 -1.40 -4.71
C ARG A 139 -21.72 -2.60 -4.02
N LEU A 140 -20.93 -3.40 -3.30
CA LEU A 140 -21.44 -4.54 -2.54
C LEU A 140 -22.39 -4.10 -1.40
N ALA A 141 -22.08 -3.00 -0.73
CA ALA A 141 -22.92 -2.46 0.34
C ALA A 141 -24.27 -1.91 -0.16
N HIS A 142 -24.35 -1.45 -1.41
CA HIS A 142 -25.59 -0.97 -2.04
C HIS A 142 -26.44 -2.07 -2.69
N ARG A 143 -25.92 -3.28 -2.85
CA ARG A 143 -26.67 -4.44 -3.39
C ARG A 143 -27.45 -5.21 -2.31
N ARG A 144 -27.25 -4.86 -1.04
CA ARG A 144 -28.00 -5.37 0.11
C ARG A 144 -29.07 -4.36 0.50
#